data_AF-A0A0V0GRH7-F1
#
_entry.id   AF-A0A0V0GRH7-F1
#
_cell.length_a   1.000
_cell.length_b   1.000
_cell.length_c   1.000
_cell.angle_alpha   90.00
_cell.angle_beta   90.00
_cell.angle_gamma   90.00
#
_symmetry.space_group_name_H-M   'P 1'
#
loop_
_entity.id
_entity.type
_entity.pdbx_description
1 polymer ?
#
loop_
_entity_poly.entity_id
_entity_poly.type
_entity_poly.pdbx_seq_one_letter_code
_entity_poly.pdbx_strand_id
1 'polypeptide(L)'
;MCDQKKNRLNSSWYTPLDSCLLPLASSNYKWPAPWPQRLNTKPLSLSLGTDAEETFNEDTRHWASLVSDVYLGGLAINWSSVRNVMDMNAGNGGFATALIDRPLWVMNVVPISGPDTLPII
;
A
#
# COMPACT_ATOMS: atom_id res chain seq x y z
N MET A 1 14.79 -11.32 -21.09
CA MET A 1 13.66 -11.73 -20.23
C MET A 1 14.25 -12.43 -19.01
N CYS A 2 13.81 -12.13 -17.79
CA CYS A 2 14.39 -12.75 -16.60
C CYS A 2 14.10 -14.26 -16.51
N ASP A 3 15.07 -15.05 -16.04
CA ASP A 3 14.85 -16.47 -15.74
C ASP A 3 13.96 -16.63 -14.49
N GLN A 4 12.79 -17.24 -14.65
CA GLN A 4 11.84 -17.51 -13.56
C GLN A 4 12.39 -18.42 -12.44
N LYS A 5 13.54 -19.08 -12.64
CA LYS A 5 14.13 -20.04 -11.70
C LYS A 5 14.77 -19.43 -10.46
N LYS A 6 14.90 -18.11 -10.37
CA LYS A 6 15.34 -17.47 -9.12
C LYS A 6 14.11 -17.20 -8.25
N ASN A 7 13.79 -18.15 -7.38
CA ASN A 7 12.98 -17.92 -6.17
C ASN A 7 13.71 -16.94 -5.25
N ARG A 8 13.85 -15.68 -5.68
CA ARG A 8 14.28 -14.60 -4.79
C ARG A 8 13.08 -14.31 -3.91
N LEU A 9 13.27 -14.45 -2.59
CA LEU A 9 12.48 -13.67 -1.65
C LEU A 9 12.68 -12.22 -2.08
N ASN A 10 11.68 -11.66 -2.75
CA ASN A 10 11.72 -10.30 -3.27
C ASN A 10 11.69 -9.35 -2.09
N SER A 11 12.85 -9.12 -1.48
CA SER A 11 13.00 -8.04 -0.50
C SER A 11 12.94 -6.74 -1.28
N SER A 12 12.08 -5.84 -0.83
CA SER A 12 11.96 -4.49 -1.36
C SER A 12 13.17 -3.61 -1.00
N TRP A 13 14.01 -4.06 -0.06
CA TRP A 13 15.13 -3.28 0.47
C TRP A 13 16.47 -3.85 0.06
N TYR A 14 17.39 -2.94 -0.32
CA TYR A 14 18.78 -3.26 -0.65
C TYR A 14 18.97 -4.37 -1.70
N THR A 15 17.94 -4.62 -2.52
CA THR A 15 17.99 -5.56 -3.64
C THR A 15 18.56 -4.86 -4.87
N PRO A 16 19.71 -5.32 -5.42
CA PRO A 16 20.24 -4.76 -6.66
C PRO A 16 19.25 -4.93 -7.82
N LEU A 17 19.13 -3.89 -8.65
CA LEU A 17 18.32 -3.97 -9.86
C LEU A 17 18.89 -5.03 -10.81
N ASP A 18 18.01 -5.87 -11.35
CA ASP A 18 18.39 -6.81 -12.41
C ASP A 18 18.43 -6.11 -13.76
N SER A 19 19.30 -6.59 -14.65
CA SER A 19 19.43 -6.07 -16.02
C SER A 19 18.36 -6.63 -16.98
N CYS A 20 17.26 -7.14 -16.46
CA CYS A 20 16.20 -7.80 -17.23
C CYS A 20 14.82 -7.34 -16.78
N LEU A 21 13.85 -7.37 -17.71
CA LEU A 21 12.43 -7.17 -17.39
C LEU A 21 11.74 -8.51 -17.14
N LEU A 22 10.84 -8.51 -16.15
CA LEU A 22 9.92 -9.61 -15.92
C LEU A 22 8.98 -9.75 -17.13
N PRO A 23 8.81 -10.97 -17.66
CA PRO A 23 7.81 -11.20 -18.69
C PRO A 23 6.42 -10.90 -18.14
N LEU A 24 5.61 -10.22 -18.95
CA LEU A 24 4.18 -10.12 -18.73
C LEU A 24 3.61 -11.56 -18.77
N ALA A 25 2.94 -12.00 -17.70
CA ALA A 25 2.13 -13.20 -17.70
C ALA A 25 1.25 -13.30 -18.97
N SER A 26 1.37 -14.40 -19.70
CA SER A 26 0.66 -14.60 -20.95
C SER A 26 -0.86 -14.73 -20.73
N SER A 27 -1.61 -13.93 -21.50
CA SER A 27 -3.03 -14.04 -21.87
C SER A 27 -4.15 -13.93 -20.82
N ASN A 28 -3.90 -14.08 -19.52
CA ASN A 28 -4.95 -13.96 -18.47
C ASN A 28 -4.74 -12.81 -17.49
N TYR A 29 -4.17 -11.69 -17.92
CA TYR A 29 -4.06 -10.50 -17.07
C TYR A 29 -5.42 -9.86 -16.79
N LYS A 30 -5.78 -9.80 -15.50
CA LYS A 30 -6.85 -8.93 -15.03
C LYS A 30 -6.23 -7.61 -14.61
N TRP A 31 -6.60 -6.53 -15.29
CA TRP A 31 -6.21 -5.18 -14.86
C TRP A 31 -6.71 -4.94 -13.43
N PRO A 32 -5.92 -4.26 -12.58
CA PRO A 32 -6.37 -3.88 -11.26
C PRO A 32 -7.52 -2.87 -11.38
N ALA A 33 -8.26 -2.70 -10.28
CA ALA A 33 -9.31 -1.69 -10.22
C ALA A 33 -8.76 -0.29 -10.59
N PRO A 34 -9.58 0.60 -11.19
CA PRO A 34 -9.15 1.95 -11.48
C PRO A 34 -8.82 2.71 -10.20
N TRP A 35 -8.03 3.78 -10.34
CA TRP A 35 -7.83 4.74 -9.26
C TRP A 35 -9.07 5.64 -9.12
N PRO A 36 -9.53 6.00 -7.90
CA PRO A 36 -8.96 5.66 -6.58
C PRO A 36 -9.45 4.32 -5.98
N GLN A 37 -10.39 3.62 -6.63
CA GLN A 37 -11.01 2.40 -6.09
C GLN A 37 -9.98 1.34 -5.69
N ARG A 38 -8.85 1.27 -6.41
CA ARG A 38 -7.73 0.36 -6.14
C ARG A 38 -7.24 0.37 -4.69
N LEU A 39 -7.31 1.51 -4.00
CA LEU A 39 -6.88 1.65 -2.61
C LEU A 39 -7.66 0.79 -1.62
N ASN A 40 -8.90 0.43 -1.97
CA ASN A 40 -9.78 -0.41 -1.14
C ASN A 40 -9.98 -1.81 -1.73
N THR A 41 -9.28 -2.16 -2.82
CA THR A 41 -9.36 -3.50 -3.42
C THR A 41 -8.14 -4.31 -3.07
N LYS A 42 -8.35 -5.60 -2.76
CA LYS A 42 -7.27 -6.56 -2.55
C LYS A 42 -6.25 -6.51 -3.70
N PRO A 43 -4.99 -6.13 -3.43
CA PRO A 43 -3.97 -6.10 -4.46
C PRO A 43 -3.53 -7.53 -4.84
N LEU A 44 -3.16 -7.72 -6.10
CA LEU A 44 -2.71 -9.02 -6.62
C LEU A 44 -1.40 -9.50 -5.98
N SER A 45 -0.60 -8.55 -5.49
CA SER A 45 0.65 -8.77 -4.76
C SER A 45 0.44 -9.15 -3.30
N LEU A 46 -0.78 -9.02 -2.77
CA LEU A 46 -1.09 -9.45 -1.40
C LEU A 46 -0.83 -10.95 -1.29
N SER A 47 -0.09 -11.35 -0.26
CA SER A 47 0.33 -12.74 -0.11
C SER A 47 -0.88 -13.67 -0.07
N LEU A 48 -0.70 -14.91 -0.55
CA LEU A 48 -1.72 -15.96 -0.49
C LEU A 48 -1.78 -16.62 0.89
N GLY A 49 -1.33 -15.93 1.94
CA GLY A 49 -1.55 -16.34 3.32
C GLY A 49 -3.04 -16.28 3.63
N THR A 50 -3.54 -17.23 4.43
CA THR A 50 -4.96 -17.34 4.78
C THR A 50 -5.52 -16.05 5.41
N ASP A 51 -4.65 -15.27 6.06
CA ASP A 51 -5.04 -14.16 6.93
C ASP A 51 -4.75 -12.79 6.27
N ALA A 52 -4.02 -12.77 5.15
CA ALA A 52 -3.48 -11.53 4.57
C ALA A 52 -4.57 -10.56 4.10
N GLU A 53 -5.64 -11.10 3.51
CA GLU A 53 -6.80 -10.30 3.08
C GLU A 53 -7.58 -9.75 4.27
N GLU A 54 -7.72 -10.53 5.34
CA GLU A 54 -8.35 -10.07 6.58
C GLU A 54 -7.53 -8.93 7.20
N THR A 55 -6.22 -9.12 7.34
CA THR A 55 -5.31 -8.08 7.87
C THR A 55 -5.34 -6.80 7.02
N PHE A 56 -5.39 -6.91 5.69
CA PHE A 56 -5.54 -5.75 4.79
C PHE A 56 -6.86 -5.00 5.03
N ASN A 57 -7.96 -5.74 5.11
CA ASN A 57 -9.29 -5.18 5.33
C ASN A 57 -9.46 -4.59 6.74
N GLU A 58 -8.79 -5.17 7.74
CA GLU A 58 -8.74 -4.65 9.11
C GLU A 58 -7.94 -3.36 9.20
N ASP A 59 -6.74 -3.30 8.59
CA ASP A 59 -5.92 -2.08 8.53
C ASP A 59 -6.70 -0.93 7.88
N THR A 60 -7.38 -1.21 6.75
CA THR A 60 -8.21 -0.23 6.04
C THR A 60 -9.36 0.30 6.93
N ARG A 61 -10.09 -0.61 7.61
CA ARG A 61 -11.19 -0.23 8.51
C ARG A 61 -10.71 0.53 9.74
N HIS A 62 -9.60 0.10 10.32
CA HIS A 62 -8.99 0.71 11.49
C HIS A 62 -8.60 2.16 11.20
N TRP A 63 -7.87 2.40 10.12
CA TRP A 63 -7.45 3.74 9.74
C TRP A 63 -8.62 4.64 9.32
N ALA A 64 -9.64 4.11 8.64
CA ALA A 64 -10.84 4.87 8.32
C ALA A 64 -11.54 5.43 9.58
N SER A 65 -11.68 4.61 10.63
CA SER A 65 -12.23 5.05 11.92
C SER A 65 -11.29 6.04 12.61
N LEU A 66 -10.00 5.73 12.76
CA LEU A 66 -9.07 6.63 13.43
C LEU A 66 -8.96 8.00 12.76
N VAL A 67 -8.90 8.05 11.43
CA VAL A 67 -8.83 9.31 10.68
C VAL A 67 -10.10 10.13 10.88
N SER A 68 -11.27 9.49 10.79
CA SER A 68 -12.55 10.15 11.05
C SER A 68 -12.64 10.70 12.48
N ASP A 69 -12.38 9.85 13.47
CA ASP A 69 -12.72 10.12 14.86
C ASP A 69 -11.68 11.01 15.56
N VAL A 70 -10.39 10.80 15.24
CA VAL A 70 -9.28 11.48 15.93
C VAL A 70 -8.69 12.58 15.07
N TYR A 71 -8.27 12.28 13.85
CA TYR A 71 -7.49 13.23 13.04
C TYR A 71 -8.34 14.37 12.50
N LEU A 72 -9.50 14.06 11.92
CA LEU A 72 -10.39 15.05 11.31
C LEU A 72 -11.27 15.77 12.33
N GLY A 73 -11.72 15.07 13.37
CA GLY A 73 -12.63 15.63 14.39
C GLY A 73 -11.97 16.06 15.69
N GLY A 74 -10.87 15.40 16.11
CA GLY A 74 -10.32 15.53 17.46
C GLY A 74 -9.06 16.38 17.58
N LEU A 75 -8.34 16.62 16.49
CA LEU A 75 -7.11 17.41 16.50
C LEU A 75 -7.35 18.82 15.94
N ALA A 76 -6.68 19.82 16.52
CA ALA A 76 -6.70 21.21 16.03
C ALA A 76 -5.85 21.41 14.76
N ILE A 77 -5.97 20.48 13.79
CA ILE A 77 -5.28 20.52 12.51
C ILE A 77 -6.18 21.22 11.49
N ASN A 78 -5.66 22.28 10.87
CA ASN A 78 -6.33 22.88 9.73
C ASN A 78 -6.09 22.04 8.47
N TRP A 79 -6.90 21.00 8.27
CA TRP A 79 -6.80 20.12 7.10
C TRP A 79 -6.95 20.84 5.75
N SER A 80 -7.57 22.02 5.73
CA SER A 80 -7.67 22.84 4.51
C SER A 80 -6.34 23.48 4.08
N SER A 81 -5.36 23.63 4.99
CA SER A 81 -4.02 24.15 4.68
C SER A 81 -2.98 23.04 4.46
N VAL A 82 -3.29 21.80 4.83
CA VAL A 82 -2.41 20.66 4.61
C VAL A 82 -2.46 20.22 3.15
N ARG A 83 -1.30 19.97 2.55
CA ARG A 83 -1.17 19.46 1.17
C ARG A 83 -0.36 18.18 1.08
N ASN A 84 0.48 17.92 2.09
CA ASN A 84 1.46 16.85 2.09
C ASN A 84 1.43 16.20 3.48
N VAL A 85 1.35 14.87 3.54
CA VAL A 85 1.46 14.09 4.78
C VAL A 85 2.50 13.01 4.57
N MET A 86 3.30 12.71 5.60
CA MET A 86 4.23 11.58 5.58
C MET A 86 3.75 10.55 6.59
N ASP A 87 3.38 9.38 6.10
CA ASP A 87 3.07 8.21 6.92
C ASP A 87 4.36 7.40 7.10
N MET A 88 4.95 7.51 8.29
CA MET A 88 6.23 6.89 8.60
C MET A 88 6.15 5.37 8.82
N ASN A 89 4.94 4.80 8.92
CA ASN A 89 4.71 3.37 9.10
C ASN A 89 3.44 2.94 8.38
N ALA A 90 3.54 2.88 7.05
CA ALA A 90 2.38 2.76 6.19
C ALA A 90 1.57 1.46 6.36
N GLY A 91 2.14 0.42 6.96
CA GLY A 91 1.44 -0.87 7.10
C GLY A 91 0.96 -1.35 5.74
N ASN A 92 -0.36 -1.52 5.58
CA ASN A 92 -0.98 -1.90 4.31
C ASN A 92 -1.55 -0.71 3.51
N GLY A 93 -1.19 0.52 3.90
CA GLY A 93 -1.59 1.77 3.25
C GLY A 93 -2.93 2.35 3.74
N GLY A 94 -3.56 1.79 4.78
CA GLY A 94 -4.88 2.19 5.23
C GLY A 94 -5.02 3.67 5.60
N PHE A 95 -3.98 4.30 6.16
CA PHE A 95 -3.98 5.73 6.48
C PHE A 95 -4.09 6.61 5.22
N ALA A 96 -3.31 6.30 4.18
CA ALA A 96 -3.40 7.00 2.90
C ALA A 96 -4.76 6.79 2.24
N THR A 97 -5.30 5.57 2.30
CA THR A 97 -6.64 5.23 1.83
C THR A 97 -7.72 6.07 2.53
N ALA A 98 -7.61 6.25 3.84
CA ALA A 98 -8.58 7.04 4.62
C ALA A 98 -8.54 8.56 4.31
N LEU A 99 -7.46 9.05 3.70
CA LEU A 99 -7.29 10.46 3.33
C LEU A 99 -7.52 10.75 1.84
N ILE A 100 -7.92 9.76 1.04
CA ILE A 100 -8.00 9.87 -0.43
C ILE A 100 -8.93 10.99 -0.93
N ASP A 101 -10.01 11.27 -0.20
CA ASP A 101 -10.99 12.30 -0.57
C ASP A 101 -10.55 13.71 -0.20
N ARG A 102 -9.34 13.87 0.37
CA ARG A 102 -8.75 15.17 0.69
C ARG A 102 -7.82 15.63 -0.44
N PRO A 103 -7.73 16.94 -0.71
CA PRO A 103 -6.83 17.50 -1.71
C PRO A 103 -5.38 17.57 -1.18
N LEU A 104 -4.82 16.41 -0.80
CA LEU A 104 -3.46 16.23 -0.30
C LEU A 104 -2.85 14.95 -0.89
N TRP A 105 -1.53 14.81 -0.77
CA TRP A 105 -0.84 13.54 -1.03
C TRP A 105 -0.20 12.99 0.25
N VAL A 106 -0.09 11.67 0.30
CA VAL A 106 0.54 10.94 1.40
C VAL A 106 1.80 10.26 0.88
N MET A 107 2.95 10.52 1.51
CA MET A 107 4.16 9.74 1.34
C MET A 107 4.09 8.52 2.25
N ASN A 108 4.02 7.33 1.69
CA ASN A 108 4.08 6.10 2.47
C ASN A 108 5.53 5.66 2.67
N VAL A 109 5.90 5.43 3.92
CA VAL A 109 7.20 4.88 4.31
C VAL A 109 6.96 3.52 4.96
N VAL A 110 7.63 2.50 4.43
CA VAL A 110 7.67 1.16 5.01
C VAL A 110 9.04 1.00 5.69
N PRO A 111 9.11 0.80 7.02
CA PRO A 111 10.39 0.66 7.70
C PRO A 111 11.12 -0.63 7.33
N ILE A 112 12.45 -0.57 7.18
CA ILE A 112 13.29 -1.74 6.88
C ILE A 112 13.24 -2.84 7.96
N SER A 113 12.90 -2.46 9.20
CA SER A 113 12.80 -3.37 10.34
C SER A 113 11.42 -4.02 10.48
N GLY A 114 10.44 -3.60 9.66
CA GLY A 114 9.07 -4.12 9.67
C GLY A 114 8.83 -5.18 8.59
N PRO A 115 7.60 -5.72 8.51
CA PRO A 115 7.17 -6.56 7.40
C PRO A 115 7.28 -5.81 6.07
N ASP A 116 7.70 -6.52 5.02
CA ASP A 116 7.82 -5.95 3.68
C ASP A 116 6.43 -5.83 3.02
N THR A 117 5.78 -4.70 3.27
CA THR A 117 4.46 -4.36 2.72
C THR A 117 4.55 -3.48 1.48
N LEU A 118 5.75 -3.09 1.04
CA LEU A 118 5.93 -2.23 -0.14
C LEU A 118 5.23 -2.77 -1.40
N PRO A 119 5.15 -4.09 -1.65
CA PRO A 119 4.42 -4.61 -2.81
C PRO A 119 2.90 -4.39 -2.75
N ILE A 120 2.33 -4.09 -1.59
CA ILE A 120 0.89 -3.93 -1.35
C ILE A 120 0.42 -2.50 -1.68
N ILE A 121 1.32 -1.52 -1.49
CA ILE A 121 1.03 -0.07 -1.50
C ILE A 121 1.24 0.53 -2.89
#